data_AF-A0A6G0WW01-F1
#
_entry.id   AF-A0A6G0WW01-F1
#
_cell.length_a   1.000
_cell.length_b   1.000
_cell.length_c   1.000
_cell.angle_alpha   90.00
_cell.angle_beta   90.00
_cell.angle_gamma   90.00
#
_symmetry.space_group_name_H-M   'P 1'
#
loop_
_entity.id
_entity.type
_entity.pdbx_description
1 polymer ?
#
loop_
_entity_poly.entity_id
_entity_poly.type
_entity_poly.pdbx_seq_one_letter_code
_entity_poly.pdbx_strand_id
1 'polypeptide(L)'
;MVDSTLDELAARPRCRPTTFKQSAAAKVAKTSAMDNNLHVMDVSVETIVALQADLSAKSKELLWKTVLLTKLELTLQHADARAAESQVELDRAFVENAKQTLLVEELDTQLKAMTEANHAMQNELVQAQTDRKTLTERCMKLTRQVEKEQASREQSDAECIAWRQKCSALDLERAKLIHSHQQELMDCRRQLDNAQFELHQLACRTKPPSAAVNAPTSSCSAQTTFHWDELEMERMGQARQQDLLTIAALNQSLSLLEAQTTALEASKASLEKSWKKLRDKAKTWKGLVALAFRRNEAMRKEHAHAIFERERLVESKRVFAKEYLYVTTQLQTLQETLAQANRQLEQDQVLLTESKKREKSLGRTLRTREARARELLVTLQSTQSKLDKIQQVHDKTKAHSKQLATQSSHYHAAFQKEKAEHEQALQEIEEFRAALIACCQSVVSLETIQPPSTSWSLEHLQAVTGITEPLVFG
;
A
#
# COMPACT_ATOMS: atom_id res chain seq x y z
N MET A 1 -11.85 32.74 -0.82
CA MET A 1 -12.56 33.48 -1.89
C MET A 1 -12.92 32.42 -2.91
N VAL A 2 -14.14 31.92 -3.02
CA VAL A 2 -15.47 32.51 -2.83
C VAL A 2 -16.38 31.42 -2.25
N ASP A 3 -16.95 31.67 -1.07
CA ASP A 3 -18.09 30.91 -0.57
C ASP A 3 -19.31 31.33 -1.38
N SER A 4 -19.84 30.41 -2.21
CA SER A 4 -21.14 30.57 -2.86
C SER A 4 -22.06 29.58 -2.18
N THR A 5 -22.80 30.06 -1.17
CA THR A 5 -23.76 29.26 -0.41
C THR A 5 -24.86 28.74 -1.33
N LEU A 6 -25.23 27.47 -1.12
CA LEU A 6 -26.31 26.71 -1.75
C LEU A 6 -27.72 27.35 -1.65
N ASP A 7 -27.84 28.56 -1.11
CA ASP A 7 -29.10 29.29 -0.94
C ASP A 7 -29.57 30.05 -2.20
N GLU A 8 -28.70 30.27 -3.20
CA GLU A 8 -29.11 30.99 -4.44
C GLU A 8 -29.87 30.12 -5.46
N LEU A 9 -29.86 28.79 -5.32
CA LEU A 9 -30.61 27.88 -6.20
C LEU A 9 -32.06 27.64 -5.75
N ALA A 10 -32.47 28.17 -4.59
CA ALA A 10 -33.84 28.07 -4.08
C ALA A 10 -34.76 29.23 -4.52
N ALA A 11 -34.42 29.93 -5.60
CA ALA A 11 -35.29 30.95 -6.19
C ALA A 11 -36.49 30.29 -6.88
N ARG A 12 -37.61 30.19 -6.16
CA ARG A 12 -38.94 29.85 -6.71
C ARG A 12 -39.17 30.56 -8.05
N PRO A 13 -39.68 29.88 -9.10
CA PRO A 13 -40.12 30.59 -10.29
C PRO A 13 -41.25 31.53 -9.90
N ARG A 14 -41.03 32.85 -10.07
CA ARG A 14 -42.09 33.86 -9.97
C ARG A 14 -43.11 33.57 -11.05
N CYS A 15 -44.24 32.96 -10.67
CA CYS A 15 -45.44 32.93 -11.50
C CYS A 15 -45.83 34.38 -11.83
N ARG A 16 -45.63 34.80 -13.09
CA ARG A 16 -46.28 36.00 -13.62
C ARG A 16 -47.78 35.70 -13.71
N PRO A 17 -48.68 36.50 -13.11
CA PRO A 17 -50.08 36.40 -13.40
C PRO A 17 -50.30 36.95 -14.82
N THR A 18 -50.57 36.09 -15.79
CA THR A 18 -51.12 36.52 -17.06
C THR A 18 -52.54 37.04 -16.81
N THR A 19 -52.70 38.36 -16.84
CA THR A 19 -54.00 39.03 -16.85
C THR A 19 -54.78 38.55 -18.08
N PHE A 20 -55.75 37.67 -17.86
CA PHE A 20 -56.74 37.34 -18.87
C PHE A 20 -57.65 38.57 -19.04
N LYS A 21 -57.51 39.31 -20.14
CA LYS A 21 -58.46 40.36 -20.50
C LYS A 21 -59.78 39.67 -20.87
N GLN A 22 -60.70 39.53 -19.92
CA GLN A 22 -62.11 39.34 -20.22
C GLN A 22 -62.61 40.62 -20.90
N SER A 23 -62.76 40.56 -22.22
CA SER A 23 -63.58 41.51 -22.96
C SER A 23 -65.04 41.29 -22.57
N ALA A 24 -65.50 42.05 -21.56
CA ALA A 24 -66.89 42.19 -21.20
C ALA A 24 -67.65 42.88 -22.36
N ALA A 25 -68.24 42.10 -23.26
CA ALA A 25 -69.31 42.57 -24.12
C ALA A 25 -70.64 42.47 -23.35
N ALA A 26 -70.80 43.27 -22.30
CA ALA A 26 -72.08 43.53 -21.69
C ALA A 26 -72.78 44.65 -22.49
N LYS A 27 -73.57 44.27 -23.49
CA LYS A 27 -74.56 45.19 -24.07
C LYS A 27 -75.69 45.34 -23.06
N VAL A 28 -75.64 46.43 -22.30
CA VAL A 28 -76.74 46.93 -21.48
C VAL A 28 -77.88 47.35 -22.43
N ALA A 29 -78.98 46.60 -22.37
CA ALA A 29 -80.25 47.00 -22.92
C ALA A 29 -80.82 48.14 -22.04
N LYS A 30 -81.14 49.27 -22.68
CA LYS A 30 -81.95 50.35 -22.08
C LYS A 30 -83.35 49.83 -21.81
N THR A 31 -83.82 49.94 -20.57
CA THR A 31 -85.24 49.89 -20.22
C THR A 31 -85.78 51.32 -20.18
N SER A 32 -86.65 51.67 -21.13
CA SER A 32 -87.64 52.74 -20.96
C SER A 32 -88.97 52.13 -20.60
N ALA A 33 -89.65 52.74 -19.62
CA ALA A 33 -90.88 52.29 -19.03
C ALA A 33 -92.12 52.49 -19.94
N MET A 34 -93.14 51.68 -19.64
CA MET A 34 -94.55 51.70 -20.06
C MET A 34 -94.86 51.38 -21.53
N ASP A 35 -95.42 50.19 -21.77
CA ASP A 35 -96.89 50.08 -21.79
C ASP A 35 -97.35 48.63 -21.60
N ASN A 36 -98.37 48.46 -20.75
CA ASN A 36 -99.17 47.25 -20.66
C ASN A 36 -99.99 47.13 -21.94
N ASN A 37 -99.42 46.49 -22.95
CA ASN A 37 -100.20 45.78 -23.93
C ASN A 37 -99.54 44.45 -24.21
N LEU A 38 -100.39 43.44 -24.17
CA LEU A 38 -100.15 42.04 -24.46
C LEU A 38 -99.64 41.91 -25.92
N HIS A 39 -98.41 42.33 -26.21
CA HIS A 39 -97.72 41.88 -27.40
C HIS A 39 -97.26 40.46 -27.13
N VAL A 40 -98.17 39.52 -27.42
CA VAL A 40 -97.80 38.28 -28.06
C VAL A 40 -96.95 38.71 -29.27
N MET A 41 -95.63 38.82 -29.08
CA MET A 41 -94.74 38.69 -30.22
C MET A 41 -95.05 37.28 -30.70
N ASP A 42 -95.76 37.18 -31.81
CA ASP A 42 -95.74 36.00 -32.64
C ASP A 42 -94.27 35.84 -33.07
N VAL A 43 -93.49 35.22 -32.19
CA VAL A 43 -92.17 34.72 -32.53
C VAL A 43 -92.49 33.65 -33.56
N SER A 44 -92.26 33.97 -34.83
CA SER A 44 -92.49 33.01 -35.90
C SER A 44 -91.72 31.73 -35.53
N VAL A 45 -92.30 30.58 -35.83
CA VAL A 45 -91.64 29.28 -35.59
C VAL A 45 -90.21 29.30 -36.16
N GLU A 46 -90.00 30.04 -37.25
CA GLU A 46 -88.69 30.28 -37.88
C GLU A 46 -87.69 31.02 -36.98
N THR A 47 -88.10 32.02 -36.19
CA THR A 47 -87.21 32.73 -35.25
C THR A 47 -86.85 31.86 -34.04
N ILE A 48 -87.78 31.02 -33.54
CA ILE A 48 -87.49 30.03 -32.49
C ILE A 48 -86.50 28.98 -33.02
N VAL A 49 -86.72 28.46 -34.23
CA VAL A 49 -85.84 27.49 -34.87
C VAL A 49 -84.44 28.08 -35.12
N ALA A 50 -84.34 29.33 -35.57
CA ALA A 50 -83.06 30.02 -35.76
C ALA A 50 -82.30 30.21 -34.45
N LEU A 51 -82.97 30.67 -33.39
CA LEU A 51 -82.35 30.81 -32.07
C LEU A 51 -81.93 29.46 -31.48
N GLN A 52 -82.71 28.40 -31.71
CA GLN A 52 -82.38 27.05 -31.26
C GLN A 52 -81.20 26.46 -32.04
N ALA A 53 -81.09 26.76 -33.33
CA ALA A 53 -79.92 26.42 -34.14
C ALA A 53 -78.67 27.13 -33.63
N ASP A 54 -78.73 28.44 -33.38
CA ASP A 54 -77.64 29.24 -32.82
C ASP A 54 -77.23 28.77 -31.42
N LEU A 55 -78.21 28.47 -30.56
CA LEU A 55 -77.95 27.92 -29.23
C LEU A 55 -77.27 26.55 -29.33
N SER A 56 -77.68 25.70 -30.27
CA SER A 56 -77.06 24.40 -30.51
C SER A 56 -75.63 24.53 -31.06
N ALA A 57 -75.38 25.50 -31.93
CA ALA A 57 -74.07 25.78 -32.49
C ALA A 57 -73.11 26.29 -31.40
N LYS A 58 -73.58 27.21 -30.55
CA LYS A 58 -72.82 27.72 -29.40
C LYS A 58 -72.58 26.65 -28.33
N SER A 59 -73.54 25.75 -28.10
CA SER A 59 -73.39 24.59 -27.22
C SER A 59 -72.31 23.63 -27.75
N LYS A 60 -72.31 23.33 -29.05
CA LYS A 60 -71.25 22.53 -29.69
C LYS A 60 -69.88 23.21 -29.63
N GLU A 61 -69.83 24.52 -29.84
CA GLU A 61 -68.60 25.31 -29.73
C GLU A 61 -68.04 25.27 -28.29
N LEU A 62 -68.90 25.41 -27.28
CA LEU A 62 -68.53 25.28 -25.87
C LEU A 62 -68.01 23.88 -25.56
N LEU A 63 -68.74 22.83 -25.95
CA LEU A 63 -68.31 21.44 -25.78
C LEU A 63 -66.95 21.17 -26.43
N TRP A 64 -66.73 21.67 -27.64
CA TRP A 64 -65.45 21.52 -28.34
C TRP A 64 -64.32 22.23 -27.60
N LYS A 65 -64.55 23.46 -27.10
CA LYS A 65 -63.57 24.19 -26.27
C LYS A 65 -63.26 23.46 -24.97
N THR A 66 -64.25 22.85 -24.32
CA THR A 66 -64.05 22.05 -23.10
C THR A 66 -63.22 20.79 -23.37
N VAL A 67 -63.48 20.10 -24.49
CA VAL A 67 -62.68 18.95 -24.93
C VAL A 67 -61.26 19.39 -25.29
N LEU A 68 -61.07 20.55 -25.91
CA LEU A 68 -59.75 21.08 -26.25
C LEU A 68 -58.96 21.47 -24.99
N LEU A 69 -59.62 22.13 -24.04
CA LEU A 69 -59.04 22.52 -22.74
C LEU A 69 -58.58 21.29 -21.96
N THR A 70 -59.44 20.27 -21.83
CA THR A 70 -59.07 19.03 -21.14
C THR A 70 -57.91 18.30 -21.83
N LYS A 71 -57.87 18.31 -23.17
CA LYS A 71 -56.72 17.78 -23.92
C LYS A 71 -55.44 18.56 -23.63
N LEU A 72 -55.52 19.90 -23.61
CA LEU A 72 -54.38 20.77 -23.33
C LEU A 72 -53.88 20.58 -21.90
N GLU A 73 -54.76 20.56 -20.91
CA GLU A 73 -54.43 20.28 -19.50
C GLU A 73 -53.71 18.93 -19.36
N LEU A 74 -54.22 17.90 -20.02
CA LEU A 74 -53.64 16.56 -19.97
C LEU A 74 -52.26 16.53 -20.67
N THR A 75 -52.08 17.24 -21.78
CA THR A 75 -50.76 17.37 -22.41
C THR A 75 -49.77 18.17 -21.54
N LEU A 76 -50.26 19.16 -20.80
CA LEU A 76 -49.45 19.98 -19.89
C LEU A 76 -48.98 19.15 -18.70
N GLN A 77 -49.87 18.34 -18.11
CA GLN A 77 -49.52 17.37 -17.06
C GLN A 77 -48.47 16.35 -17.52
N HIS A 78 -48.57 15.83 -18.76
CA HIS A 78 -47.55 14.94 -19.32
C HIS A 78 -46.23 15.66 -19.64
N ALA A 79 -46.25 16.97 -19.92
CA ALA A 79 -45.05 17.76 -20.09
C ALA A 79 -44.37 18.01 -18.73
N ASP A 80 -45.14 18.36 -17.70
CA ASP A 80 -44.64 18.56 -16.34
C ASP A 80 -44.05 17.28 -15.75
N ALA A 81 -44.72 16.13 -15.96
CA ALA A 81 -44.20 14.84 -15.52
C ALA A 81 -42.87 14.49 -16.18
N ARG A 82 -42.73 14.73 -17.49
CA ARG A 82 -41.47 14.54 -18.22
C ARG A 82 -40.38 15.51 -17.75
N ALA A 83 -40.72 16.76 -17.49
CA ALA A 83 -39.78 17.74 -16.96
C ALA A 83 -39.27 17.34 -15.57
N ALA A 84 -40.15 16.85 -14.70
CA ALA A 84 -39.77 16.34 -13.38
C ALA A 84 -38.86 15.10 -13.48
N GLU A 85 -39.16 14.17 -14.38
CA GLU A 85 -38.33 12.98 -14.61
C GLU A 85 -36.93 13.37 -15.14
N SER A 86 -36.86 14.26 -16.13
CA SER A 86 -35.58 14.79 -16.63
C SER A 86 -34.79 15.55 -15.56
N GLN A 87 -35.44 16.26 -14.65
CA GLN A 87 -34.76 16.94 -13.54
C GLN A 87 -34.12 15.92 -12.58
N VAL A 88 -34.83 14.85 -12.24
CA VAL A 88 -34.30 13.78 -11.38
C VAL A 88 -33.10 13.08 -12.04
N GLU A 89 -33.16 12.84 -13.34
CA GLU A 89 -32.03 12.27 -14.11
C GLU A 89 -30.82 13.21 -14.11
N LEU A 90 -31.04 14.52 -14.28
CA LEU A 90 -30.00 15.54 -14.24
C LEU A 90 -29.33 15.60 -12.86
N ASP A 91 -30.14 15.64 -11.78
CA ASP A 91 -29.65 15.67 -10.41
C ASP A 91 -28.85 14.40 -10.09
N ARG A 92 -29.30 13.23 -10.58
CA ARG A 92 -28.57 11.97 -10.45
C ARG A 92 -27.24 11.99 -11.20
N ALA A 93 -27.20 12.57 -12.40
CA ALA A 93 -25.97 12.72 -13.17
C ALA A 93 -24.96 13.64 -12.48
N PHE A 94 -25.41 14.74 -11.87
CA PHE A 94 -24.53 15.63 -11.09
C PHE A 94 -23.93 14.93 -9.87
N VAL A 95 -24.74 14.18 -9.12
CA VAL A 95 -24.25 13.42 -7.96
C VAL A 95 -23.22 12.37 -8.38
N GLU A 96 -23.46 11.67 -9.48
CA GLU A 96 -22.51 10.66 -9.97
C GLU A 96 -21.22 11.29 -10.50
N ASN A 97 -21.31 12.44 -11.18
CA ASN A 97 -20.14 13.21 -11.61
C ASN A 97 -19.30 13.68 -10.40
N ALA A 98 -19.95 14.18 -9.34
CA ALA A 98 -19.26 14.58 -8.11
C ALA A 98 -18.50 13.41 -7.46
N LYS A 99 -19.11 12.21 -7.41
CA LYS A 99 -18.43 11.00 -6.92
C LYS A 99 -17.23 10.61 -7.78
N GLN A 100 -17.39 10.65 -9.10
CA GLN A 100 -16.29 10.34 -10.03
C GLN A 100 -15.13 11.33 -9.88
N THR A 101 -15.44 12.60 -9.69
CA THR A 101 -14.43 13.66 -9.46
C THR A 101 -13.64 13.39 -8.18
N LEU A 102 -14.33 13.11 -7.07
CA LEU A 102 -13.67 12.77 -5.80
C LEU A 102 -12.81 11.49 -5.90
N LEU A 103 -13.28 10.47 -6.63
CA LEU A 103 -12.51 9.25 -6.85
C LEU A 103 -11.23 9.53 -7.67
N VAL A 104 -11.30 10.39 -8.68
CA VAL A 104 -10.12 10.79 -9.46
C VAL A 104 -9.13 11.56 -8.60
N GLU A 105 -9.60 12.48 -7.76
CA GLU A 105 -8.73 13.20 -6.82
C GLU A 105 -8.04 12.24 -5.83
N GLU A 106 -8.78 11.27 -5.27
CA GLU A 106 -8.22 10.27 -4.37
C GLU A 106 -7.15 9.43 -5.08
N LEU A 107 -7.45 8.93 -6.28
CA LEU A 107 -6.48 8.18 -7.08
C LEU A 107 -5.24 9.01 -7.44
N ASP A 108 -5.39 10.31 -7.73
CA ASP A 108 -4.25 11.20 -8.01
C ASP A 108 -3.37 11.41 -6.77
N THR A 109 -3.96 11.54 -5.58
CA THR A 109 -3.17 11.61 -4.34
C THR A 109 -2.43 10.31 -4.04
N GLN A 110 -3.07 9.16 -4.26
CA GLN A 110 -2.44 7.85 -4.12
C GLN A 110 -1.30 7.67 -5.14
N LEU A 111 -1.49 8.10 -6.39
CA LEU A 111 -0.46 8.06 -7.42
C LEU A 111 0.76 8.90 -7.03
N LYS A 112 0.56 10.12 -6.53
CA LYS A 112 1.64 10.99 -6.05
C LYS A 112 2.41 10.35 -4.90
N ALA A 113 1.71 9.84 -3.88
CA ALA A 113 2.35 9.16 -2.76
C ALA A 113 3.18 7.93 -3.22
N MET A 114 2.66 7.14 -4.16
CA MET A 114 3.39 6.01 -4.74
C MET A 114 4.60 6.44 -5.56
N THR A 115 4.52 7.55 -6.29
CA THR A 115 5.67 8.08 -7.05
C THR A 115 6.78 8.59 -6.12
N GLU A 116 6.43 9.27 -5.03
CA GLU A 116 7.37 9.73 -4.01
C GLU A 116 8.05 8.55 -3.30
N ALA A 117 7.27 7.53 -2.91
CA ALA A 117 7.81 6.31 -2.31
C ALA A 117 8.78 5.57 -3.27
N ASN A 118 8.45 5.50 -4.56
CA ASN A 118 9.33 4.90 -5.56
C ASN A 118 10.63 5.69 -5.74
N HIS A 119 10.56 7.03 -5.76
CA HIS A 119 11.76 7.87 -5.81
C HIS A 119 12.64 7.70 -4.56
N ALA A 120 12.04 7.61 -3.37
CA ALA A 120 12.77 7.32 -2.13
C ALA A 120 13.48 5.96 -2.21
N MET A 121 12.79 4.91 -2.67
CA MET A 121 13.35 3.57 -2.83
C MET A 121 14.49 3.53 -3.86
N GLN A 122 14.39 4.28 -4.96
CA GLN A 122 15.47 4.40 -5.95
C GLN A 122 16.71 5.05 -5.34
N ASN A 123 16.54 6.11 -4.52
CA ASN A 123 17.65 6.76 -3.85
C ASN A 123 18.32 5.83 -2.83
N GLU A 124 17.55 5.09 -2.04
CA GLU A 124 18.06 4.08 -1.11
C GLU A 124 18.83 2.97 -1.84
N LEU A 125 18.33 2.52 -2.99
CA LEU A 125 19.02 1.52 -3.81
C LEU A 125 20.36 2.04 -4.34
N VAL A 126 20.40 3.28 -4.83
CA VAL A 126 21.65 3.91 -5.27
C VAL A 126 22.63 4.02 -4.10
N GLN A 127 22.17 4.45 -2.93
CA GLN A 127 23.00 4.53 -1.73
C GLN A 127 23.55 3.16 -1.34
N ALA A 128 22.71 2.12 -1.27
CA ALA A 128 23.13 0.76 -0.97
C ALA A 128 24.15 0.21 -2.00
N GLN A 129 24.01 0.57 -3.28
CA GLN A 129 24.99 0.22 -4.30
C GLN A 129 26.34 0.93 -4.08
N THR A 130 26.34 2.19 -3.65
CA THR A 130 27.57 2.92 -3.30
C THR A 130 28.24 2.32 -2.06
N ASP A 131 27.47 1.97 -1.02
CA ASP A 131 27.98 1.33 0.20
C ASP A 131 28.55 -0.05 -0.10
N ARG A 132 27.91 -0.83 -0.98
CA ARG A 132 28.44 -2.10 -1.45
C ARG A 132 29.79 -1.92 -2.16
N LYS A 133 29.91 -0.93 -3.05
CA LYS A 133 31.18 -0.64 -3.76
C LYS A 133 32.29 -0.28 -2.78
N THR A 134 32.03 0.64 -1.85
CA THR A 134 33.04 1.06 -0.85
C THR A 134 33.47 -0.11 0.05
N LEU A 135 32.53 -0.97 0.44
CA LEU A 135 32.84 -2.16 1.24
C LEU A 135 33.69 -3.17 0.44
N THR A 136 33.37 -3.41 -0.83
CA THR A 136 34.19 -4.28 -1.68
C THR A 136 35.62 -3.76 -1.86
N GLU A 137 35.79 -2.44 -2.04
CA GLU A 137 37.12 -1.82 -2.12
C GLU A 137 37.89 -1.95 -0.80
N ARG A 138 37.21 -1.78 0.34
CA ARG A 138 37.82 -1.97 1.66
C ARG A 138 38.25 -3.42 1.89
N CYS A 139 37.41 -4.39 1.52
CA CYS A 139 37.76 -5.80 1.59
C CYS A 139 38.99 -6.12 0.73
N MET A 140 39.05 -5.64 -0.52
CA MET A 140 40.22 -5.82 -1.38
C MET A 140 41.50 -5.21 -0.77
N LYS A 141 41.40 -4.01 -0.15
CA LYS A 141 42.54 -3.39 0.54
C LYS A 141 43.00 -4.22 1.75
N LEU A 142 42.08 -4.74 2.54
CA LEU A 142 42.39 -5.60 3.68
C LEU A 142 43.03 -6.92 3.24
N THR A 143 42.53 -7.56 2.18
CA THR A 143 43.15 -8.78 1.63
C THR A 143 44.60 -8.53 1.23
N ARG A 144 44.88 -7.44 0.50
CA ARG A 144 46.26 -7.07 0.14
C ARG A 144 47.13 -6.78 1.35
N GLN A 145 46.57 -6.20 2.42
CA GLN A 145 47.32 -5.96 3.65
C GLN A 145 47.66 -7.28 4.36
N VAL A 146 46.71 -8.21 4.43
CA VAL A 146 46.95 -9.55 4.99
C VAL A 146 48.01 -10.30 4.19
N GLU A 147 47.96 -10.26 2.86
CA GLU A 147 48.99 -10.84 1.98
C GLU A 147 50.38 -10.24 2.27
N LYS A 148 50.46 -8.91 2.43
CA LYS A 148 51.72 -8.22 2.77
C LYS A 148 52.25 -8.61 4.14
N GLU A 149 51.37 -8.70 5.15
CA GLU A 149 51.76 -9.14 6.49
C GLU A 149 52.21 -10.59 6.50
N GLN A 150 51.54 -11.46 5.73
CA GLN A 150 51.92 -12.85 5.59
C GLN A 150 53.31 -12.99 4.94
N ALA A 151 53.56 -12.29 3.83
CA ALA A 151 54.88 -12.27 3.20
C ALA A 151 55.98 -11.77 4.16
N SER A 152 55.69 -10.74 4.98
CA SER A 152 56.63 -10.24 5.99
C SER A 152 56.91 -11.27 7.10
N ARG A 153 55.91 -12.05 7.51
CA ARG A 153 56.09 -13.13 8.49
C ARG A 153 56.91 -14.27 7.91
N GLU A 154 56.61 -14.70 6.69
CA GLU A 154 57.37 -15.74 5.98
C GLU A 154 58.84 -15.34 5.81
N GLN A 155 59.11 -14.07 5.50
CA GLN A 155 60.47 -13.53 5.46
C GLN A 155 61.15 -13.59 6.83
N SER A 156 60.49 -13.11 7.89
CA SER A 156 61.02 -13.15 9.25
C SER A 156 61.30 -14.58 9.73
N ASP A 157 60.44 -15.52 9.39
CA ASP A 157 60.61 -16.94 9.73
C ASP A 157 61.80 -17.55 8.98
N ALA A 158 61.95 -17.23 7.69
CA ALA A 158 63.10 -17.64 6.89
C ALA A 158 64.42 -17.09 7.46
N GLU A 159 64.46 -15.81 7.85
CA GLU A 159 65.61 -15.19 8.50
C GLU A 159 65.93 -15.85 9.85
N CYS A 160 64.90 -16.18 10.65
CA CYS A 160 65.04 -16.89 11.92
C CYS A 160 65.60 -18.30 11.75
N ILE A 161 65.14 -19.03 10.72
CA ILE A 161 65.68 -20.36 10.37
C ILE A 161 67.14 -20.25 9.94
N ALA A 162 67.47 -19.31 9.06
CA ALA A 162 68.85 -19.10 8.59
C ALA A 162 69.78 -18.72 9.75
N TRP A 163 69.31 -17.88 10.67
CA TRP A 163 70.08 -17.51 11.87
C TRP A 163 70.30 -18.71 12.79
N ARG A 164 69.27 -19.53 13.02
CA ARG A 164 69.39 -20.78 13.81
C ARG A 164 70.40 -21.75 13.19
N GLN A 165 70.38 -21.92 11.87
CA GLN A 165 71.37 -22.75 11.16
C GLN A 165 72.79 -22.21 11.30
N LYS A 166 72.95 -20.88 11.27
CA LYS A 166 74.26 -20.25 11.48
C LYS A 166 74.78 -20.46 12.90
N CYS A 167 73.91 -20.33 13.90
CA CYS A 167 74.27 -20.62 15.29
C CYS A 167 74.68 -22.08 15.49
N SER A 168 73.92 -23.03 14.95
CA SER A 168 74.27 -24.45 15.07
C SER A 168 75.59 -24.79 14.37
N ALA A 169 75.89 -24.17 13.23
CA ALA A 169 77.19 -24.31 12.56
C ALA A 169 78.34 -23.78 13.43
N LEU A 170 78.18 -22.60 14.05
CA LEU A 170 79.18 -22.03 14.95
C LEU A 170 79.37 -22.86 16.22
N ASP A 171 78.30 -23.43 16.78
CA ASP A 171 78.39 -24.34 17.92
C ASP A 171 79.14 -25.63 17.56
N LEU A 172 78.93 -26.16 16.35
CA LEU A 172 79.68 -27.31 15.85
C LEU A 172 81.17 -26.98 15.66
N GLU A 173 81.50 -25.81 15.09
CA GLU A 173 82.89 -25.35 14.97
C GLU A 173 83.55 -25.17 16.34
N ARG A 174 82.83 -24.57 17.30
CA ARG A 174 83.29 -24.42 18.67
C ARG A 174 83.56 -25.78 19.33
N ALA A 175 82.68 -26.75 19.14
CA ALA A 175 82.87 -28.11 19.66
C ALA A 175 84.12 -28.78 19.05
N LYS A 176 84.34 -28.64 17.74
CA LYS A 176 85.55 -29.13 17.05
C LYS A 176 86.82 -28.50 17.61
N LEU A 177 86.82 -27.18 17.81
CA LEU A 177 87.96 -26.45 18.41
C LEU A 177 88.26 -26.92 19.84
N ILE A 178 87.23 -27.08 20.67
CA ILE A 178 87.39 -27.60 22.03
C ILE A 178 87.98 -29.00 22.00
N HIS A 179 87.50 -29.87 21.10
CA HIS A 179 88.00 -31.23 20.97
C HIS A 179 89.46 -31.27 20.50
N SER A 180 89.82 -30.48 19.48
CA SER A 180 91.20 -30.34 19.00
C SER A 180 92.13 -29.88 20.11
N HIS A 181 91.72 -28.85 20.86
CA HIS A 181 92.51 -28.33 21.97
C HIS A 181 92.68 -29.35 23.11
N GLN A 182 91.62 -30.10 23.44
CA GLN A 182 91.72 -31.19 24.42
C GLN A 182 92.68 -32.29 23.95
N GLN A 183 92.67 -32.62 22.66
CA GLN A 183 93.58 -33.61 22.09
C GLN A 183 95.04 -33.13 22.13
N GLU A 184 95.31 -31.88 21.75
CA GLU A 184 96.63 -31.25 21.88
C GLU A 184 97.14 -31.26 23.33
N LEU A 185 96.28 -30.93 24.30
CA LEU A 185 96.64 -30.99 25.72
C LEU A 185 97.00 -32.42 26.18
N MET A 186 96.26 -33.43 25.71
CA MET A 186 96.56 -34.84 26.01
C MET A 186 97.89 -35.27 25.37
N ASP A 187 98.19 -34.83 24.15
CA ASP A 187 99.44 -35.15 23.47
C ASP A 187 100.63 -34.45 24.15
N CYS A 188 100.50 -33.17 24.54
CA CYS A 188 101.50 -32.48 25.35
C CYS A 188 101.71 -33.17 26.71
N ARG A 189 100.63 -33.68 27.34
CA ARG A 189 100.73 -34.45 28.59
C ARG A 189 101.53 -35.73 28.39
N ARG A 190 101.26 -36.51 27.33
CA ARG A 190 102.06 -37.70 27.01
C ARG A 190 103.52 -37.37 26.75
N GLN A 191 103.81 -36.27 26.04
CA GLN A 191 105.18 -35.82 25.81
C GLN A 191 105.91 -35.46 27.12
N LEU A 192 105.22 -34.79 28.05
CA LEU A 192 105.75 -34.49 29.38
C LEU A 192 106.03 -35.77 30.17
N ASP A 193 105.10 -36.71 30.19
CA ASP A 193 105.24 -37.98 30.91
C ASP A 193 106.41 -38.82 30.32
N ASN A 194 106.57 -38.83 28.99
CA ASN A 194 107.69 -39.47 28.32
C ASN A 194 109.04 -38.79 28.67
N ALA A 195 109.10 -37.46 28.64
CA ALA A 195 110.31 -36.71 29.01
C ALA A 195 110.69 -36.92 30.48
N GLN A 196 109.70 -37.01 31.38
CA GLN A 196 109.91 -37.35 32.79
C GLN A 196 110.45 -38.78 32.95
N PHE A 197 109.93 -39.73 32.18
CA PHE A 197 110.42 -41.10 32.16
C PHE A 197 111.87 -41.20 31.65
N GLU A 198 112.20 -40.48 30.57
CA GLU A 198 113.57 -40.39 30.03
C GLU A 198 114.54 -39.73 31.02
N LEU A 199 114.13 -38.64 31.68
CA LEU A 199 114.88 -38.00 32.77
C LEU A 199 115.12 -38.96 33.94
N HIS A 200 114.10 -39.74 34.32
CA HIS A 200 114.23 -40.71 35.39
C HIS A 200 115.15 -41.88 35.00
N GLN A 201 115.15 -42.32 33.73
CA GLN A 201 116.12 -43.28 33.22
C GLN A 201 117.55 -42.73 33.20
N LEU A 202 117.75 -41.46 32.86
CA LEU A 202 119.05 -40.79 32.90
C LEU A 202 119.57 -40.68 34.34
N ALA A 203 118.71 -40.30 35.28
CA ALA A 203 119.03 -40.27 36.71
C ALA A 203 119.42 -41.66 37.27
N CYS A 204 118.85 -42.74 36.72
CA CYS A 204 119.22 -44.11 37.07
C CYS A 204 120.53 -44.60 36.40
N ARG A 205 121.00 -43.97 35.32
CA ARG A 205 122.23 -44.32 34.59
C ARG A 205 123.48 -43.58 35.07
N THR A 206 123.32 -42.51 35.85
CA THR A 206 124.42 -41.78 36.47
C THR A 206 124.56 -42.14 37.96
N LYS A 207 125.48 -43.06 38.27
CA LYS A 207 126.19 -43.23 39.55
C LYS A 207 127.69 -43.17 39.24
N PRO A 208 128.64 -42.83 40.15
CA PRO A 208 128.61 -42.44 41.59
C PRO A 208 129.51 -41.16 41.82
N PRO A 209 130.21 -40.83 42.94
CA PRO A 209 130.41 -41.48 44.25
C PRO A 209 130.32 -40.55 45.51
N SER A 210 130.00 -41.12 46.68
CA SER A 210 130.89 -41.32 47.86
C SER A 210 131.47 -40.09 48.54
N ALA A 211 130.97 -39.81 49.76
CA ALA A 211 131.72 -39.49 51.00
C ALA A 211 130.63 -39.29 52.09
N ALA A 212 130.41 -40.13 53.10
CA ALA A 212 131.30 -40.67 54.14
C ALA A 212 132.01 -39.59 54.97
N VAL A 213 132.06 -39.87 56.28
CA VAL A 213 132.95 -39.29 57.30
C VAL A 213 132.38 -38.02 57.94
N ASN A 214 132.45 -37.79 59.25
CA ASN A 214 132.52 -38.56 60.49
C ASN A 214 132.37 -37.48 61.59
N ALA A 215 132.01 -37.90 62.79
CA ALA A 215 132.30 -37.24 64.08
C ALA A 215 133.80 -36.80 64.20
N PRO A 216 134.32 -36.12 65.26
CA PRO A 216 133.80 -36.07 66.63
C PRO A 216 134.22 -34.84 67.51
N THR A 217 133.85 -34.91 68.81
CA THR A 217 134.54 -34.52 70.08
C THR A 217 135.61 -33.42 70.19
N SER A 218 135.67 -32.87 71.42
CA SER A 218 136.87 -32.70 72.30
C SER A 218 137.18 -31.22 72.60
N SER A 219 137.06 -30.69 73.82
CA SER A 219 137.78 -30.88 75.10
C SER A 219 138.96 -29.93 75.33
N CYS A 220 139.00 -29.42 76.57
CA CYS A 220 140.15 -29.06 77.39
C CYS A 220 141.24 -28.09 76.92
N SER A 221 141.33 -27.01 77.71
CA SER A 221 142.48 -26.66 78.57
C SER A 221 143.61 -25.79 78.03
N ALA A 222 144.04 -24.94 78.98
CA ALA A 222 145.39 -24.53 79.31
C ALA A 222 145.99 -23.28 78.63
N GLN A 223 146.30 -22.36 79.54
CA GLN A 223 147.57 -21.64 79.65
C GLN A 223 147.86 -20.55 78.63
N THR A 224 147.45 -19.35 79.06
CA THR A 224 148.23 -18.11 79.00
C THR A 224 149.74 -18.32 78.77
N THR A 225 150.21 -17.93 77.60
CA THR A 225 151.56 -17.38 77.42
C THR A 225 151.44 -16.13 76.56
N PHE A 226 151.89 -15.01 77.13
CA PHE A 226 151.81 -13.67 76.57
C PHE A 226 152.78 -13.52 75.38
N HIS A 227 152.25 -13.16 74.20
CA HIS A 227 153.02 -12.56 73.11
C HIS A 227 152.16 -11.52 72.38
N TRP A 228 152.68 -10.31 72.22
CA TRP A 228 151.89 -9.08 72.01
C TRP A 228 151.53 -8.73 70.55
N ASP A 229 151.62 -9.66 69.59
CA ASP A 229 151.42 -9.38 68.15
C ASP A 229 150.19 -10.05 67.48
N GLU A 230 149.37 -10.85 68.18
CA GLU A 230 148.15 -11.50 67.62
C GLU A 230 146.87 -10.64 67.69
N LEU A 231 146.87 -9.57 68.49
CA LEU A 231 145.65 -8.84 68.88
C LEU A 231 145.09 -7.91 67.78
N GLU A 232 145.91 -7.51 66.81
CA GLU A 232 145.48 -6.70 65.65
C GLU A 232 144.89 -7.55 64.51
N MET A 233 145.44 -8.74 64.26
CA MET A 233 144.89 -9.70 63.28
C MET A 233 143.55 -10.28 63.73
N GLU A 234 143.37 -10.54 65.03
CA GLU A 234 142.07 -10.96 65.56
C GLU A 234 141.00 -9.86 65.47
N ARG A 235 141.33 -8.58 65.72
CA ARG A 235 140.39 -7.46 65.55
C ARG A 235 139.97 -7.26 64.10
N MET A 236 140.91 -7.36 63.15
CA MET A 236 140.61 -7.30 61.71
C MET A 236 139.81 -8.53 61.23
N GLY A 237 140.08 -9.71 61.79
CA GLY A 237 139.30 -10.93 61.55
C GLY A 237 137.87 -10.84 62.08
N GLN A 238 137.69 -10.32 63.30
CA GLN A 238 136.38 -10.08 63.91
C GLN A 238 135.58 -9.02 63.14
N ALA A 239 136.21 -7.90 62.75
CA ALA A 239 135.57 -6.87 61.93
C ALA A 239 135.13 -7.42 60.56
N ARG A 240 136.00 -8.16 59.87
CA ARG A 240 135.67 -8.79 58.58
C ARG A 240 134.57 -9.84 58.70
N GLN A 241 134.54 -10.60 59.79
CA GLN A 241 133.47 -11.57 60.04
C GLN A 241 132.14 -10.88 60.34
N GLN A 242 132.17 -9.75 61.06
CA GLN A 242 130.99 -8.93 61.31
C GLN A 242 130.46 -8.26 60.04
N ASP A 243 131.34 -7.81 59.14
CA ASP A 243 130.97 -7.30 57.82
C ASP A 243 130.33 -8.39 56.96
N LEU A 244 130.87 -9.60 56.93
CA LEU A 244 130.29 -10.73 56.20
C LEU A 244 128.91 -11.14 56.73
N LEU A 245 128.72 -11.12 58.05
CA LEU A 245 127.41 -11.35 58.67
C LEU A 245 126.41 -10.23 58.34
N THR A 246 126.87 -8.98 58.30
CA THR A 246 126.06 -7.83 57.91
C THR A 246 125.66 -7.89 56.45
N ILE A 247 126.57 -8.27 55.54
CA ILE A 247 126.30 -8.49 54.12
C ILE A 247 125.31 -9.65 53.94
N ALA A 248 125.46 -10.74 54.67
CA ALA A 248 124.52 -11.86 54.63
C ALA A 248 123.11 -11.44 55.09
N ALA A 249 123.00 -10.65 56.17
CA ALA A 249 121.73 -10.11 56.65
C ALA A 249 121.09 -9.14 55.64
N LEU A 250 121.89 -8.27 55.00
CA LEU A 250 121.41 -7.36 53.96
C LEU A 250 120.95 -8.11 52.72
N ASN A 251 121.68 -9.14 52.27
CA ASN A 251 121.26 -9.98 51.13
C ASN A 251 119.97 -10.75 51.44
N GLN A 252 119.81 -11.24 52.66
CA GLN A 252 118.56 -11.87 53.09
C GLN A 252 117.40 -10.85 53.08
N SER A 253 117.63 -9.61 53.53
CA SER A 253 116.64 -8.55 53.49
C SER A 253 116.27 -8.13 52.06
N LEU A 254 117.25 -8.07 51.15
CA LEU A 254 117.03 -7.78 49.73
C LEU A 254 116.21 -8.88 49.06
N SER A 255 116.54 -10.15 49.29
CA SER A 255 115.77 -11.28 48.76
C SER A 255 114.32 -11.27 49.26
N LEU A 256 114.10 -10.87 50.53
CA LEU A 256 112.76 -10.74 51.10
C LEU A 256 111.99 -9.57 50.46
N LEU A 257 112.65 -8.45 50.21
CA LEU A 257 112.06 -7.31 49.51
C LEU A 257 111.75 -7.63 48.03
N GLU A 258 112.62 -8.34 47.32
CA GLU A 258 112.37 -8.81 45.94
C GLU A 258 111.21 -9.80 45.87
N ALA A 259 111.08 -10.70 46.84
CA ALA A 259 109.92 -11.58 46.96
C ALA A 259 108.62 -10.79 47.23
N GLN A 260 108.69 -9.71 48.02
CA GLN A 260 107.55 -8.83 48.28
C GLN A 260 107.16 -7.99 47.06
N THR A 261 108.12 -7.44 46.32
CA THR A 261 107.84 -6.65 45.11
C THR A 261 107.23 -7.52 44.01
N THR A 262 107.77 -8.72 43.78
CA THR A 262 107.20 -9.68 42.82
C THR A 262 105.79 -10.12 43.21
N ALA A 263 105.52 -10.36 44.50
CA ALA A 263 104.17 -10.66 44.99
C ALA A 263 103.21 -9.48 44.80
N LEU A 264 103.67 -8.25 45.05
CA LEU A 264 102.88 -7.04 44.82
C LEU A 264 102.57 -6.82 43.34
N GLU A 265 103.54 -7.01 42.45
CA GLU A 265 103.34 -6.93 41.00
C GLU A 265 102.35 -7.97 40.50
N ALA A 266 102.45 -9.22 40.99
CA ALA A 266 101.47 -10.27 40.68
C ALA A 266 100.06 -9.92 41.18
N SER A 267 99.95 -9.33 42.38
CA SER A 267 98.67 -8.88 42.95
C SER A 267 98.05 -7.73 42.14
N LYS A 268 98.88 -6.76 41.70
CA LYS A 268 98.48 -5.65 40.84
C LYS A 268 97.96 -6.16 39.49
N ALA A 269 98.71 -7.06 38.84
CA ALA A 269 98.29 -7.65 37.58
C ALA A 269 96.97 -8.45 37.71
N SER A 270 96.77 -9.13 38.85
CA SER A 270 95.52 -9.82 39.16
C SER A 270 94.34 -8.86 39.34
N LEU A 271 94.55 -7.76 40.07
CA LEU A 271 93.56 -6.70 40.27
C LEU A 271 93.19 -5.97 38.97
N GLU A 272 94.16 -5.67 38.11
CA GLU A 272 93.87 -5.06 36.81
C GLU A 272 93.03 -5.99 35.92
N LYS A 273 93.33 -7.30 35.93
CA LYS A 273 92.53 -8.31 35.24
C LYS A 273 91.10 -8.40 35.79
N SER A 274 90.93 -8.40 37.12
CA SER A 274 89.60 -8.48 37.74
C SER A 274 88.78 -7.22 37.48
N TRP A 275 89.42 -6.04 37.52
CA TRP A 275 88.78 -4.77 37.21
C TRP A 275 88.37 -4.65 35.74
N LYS A 276 89.20 -5.13 34.80
CA LYS A 276 88.82 -5.21 33.38
C LYS A 276 87.61 -6.11 33.18
N LYS A 277 87.59 -7.31 33.81
CA LYS A 277 86.42 -8.21 33.79
C LYS A 277 85.17 -7.55 34.37
N LEU A 278 85.30 -6.81 35.46
CA LEU A 278 84.17 -6.09 36.07
C LEU A 278 83.62 -5.00 35.14
N ARG A 279 84.51 -4.24 34.50
CA ARG A 279 84.14 -3.21 33.52
C ARG A 279 83.44 -3.80 32.31
N ASP A 280 83.90 -4.94 31.79
CA ASP A 280 83.26 -5.61 30.67
C ASP A 280 81.86 -6.13 31.06
N LYS A 281 81.71 -6.70 32.27
CA LYS A 281 80.40 -7.05 32.81
C LYS A 281 79.49 -5.83 32.98
N ALA A 282 79.98 -4.70 33.47
CA ALA A 282 79.18 -3.48 33.60
C ALA A 282 78.67 -2.99 32.23
N LYS A 283 79.50 -3.10 31.17
CA LYS A 283 79.08 -2.78 29.80
C LYS A 283 77.99 -3.72 29.29
N THR A 284 78.10 -5.03 29.53
CA THR A 284 77.05 -5.98 29.12
C THR A 284 75.74 -5.71 29.86
N TRP A 285 75.78 -5.45 31.17
CA TRP A 285 74.62 -5.06 31.96
C TRP A 285 73.95 -3.79 31.42
N LYS A 286 74.73 -2.76 31.08
CA LYS A 286 74.20 -1.52 30.47
C LYS A 286 73.47 -1.81 29.15
N GLY A 287 74.01 -2.70 28.32
CA GLY A 287 73.36 -3.15 27.08
C GLY A 287 72.04 -3.89 27.34
N LEU A 288 72.02 -4.81 28.31
CA LEU A 288 70.82 -5.55 28.68
C LEU A 288 69.71 -4.64 29.24
N VAL A 289 70.07 -3.66 30.07
CA VAL A 289 69.11 -2.66 30.59
C VAL A 289 68.52 -1.82 29.45
N ALA A 290 69.35 -1.40 28.48
CA ALA A 290 68.86 -0.65 27.32
C ALA A 290 67.88 -1.48 26.46
N LEU A 291 68.17 -2.77 26.24
CA LEU A 291 67.26 -3.68 25.55
C LEU A 291 65.95 -3.88 26.31
N ALA A 292 66.01 -4.08 27.63
CA ALA A 292 64.83 -4.22 28.48
C ALA A 292 63.96 -2.95 28.45
N PHE A 293 64.57 -1.76 28.46
CA PHE A 293 63.84 -0.50 28.37
C PHE A 293 63.13 -0.35 27.01
N ARG A 294 63.81 -0.62 25.90
CA ARG A 294 63.21 -0.58 24.55
C ARG A 294 62.04 -1.56 24.43
N ARG A 295 62.19 -2.78 24.98
CA ARG A 295 61.11 -3.77 25.00
C ARG A 295 59.92 -3.29 25.83
N ASN A 296 60.17 -2.68 27.00
CA ASN A 296 59.10 -2.10 27.82
C ASN A 296 58.35 -0.99 27.06
N GLU A 297 59.07 -0.12 26.37
CA GLU A 297 58.45 0.95 25.57
C GLU A 297 57.60 0.39 24.42
N ALA A 298 58.07 -0.64 23.71
CA ALA A 298 57.30 -1.32 22.67
C ALA A 298 56.02 -1.94 23.24
N MET A 299 56.12 -2.67 24.36
CA MET A 299 54.95 -3.26 25.05
C MET A 299 53.94 -2.20 25.50
N ARG A 300 54.40 -1.01 25.94
CA ARG A 300 53.49 0.10 26.29
C ARG A 300 52.73 0.62 25.07
N LYS A 301 53.40 0.74 23.92
CA LYS A 301 52.75 1.16 22.66
C LYS A 301 51.72 0.14 22.19
N GLU A 302 52.07 -1.15 22.24
CA GLU A 302 51.14 -2.24 21.92
C GLU A 302 49.94 -2.26 22.87
N HIS A 303 50.17 -2.10 24.18
CA HIS A 303 49.09 -2.04 25.16
C HIS A 303 48.17 -0.82 24.94
N ALA A 304 48.73 0.35 24.62
CA ALA A 304 47.95 1.53 24.28
C ALA A 304 47.11 1.30 23.00
N HIS A 305 47.68 0.66 21.99
CA HIS A 305 46.95 0.31 20.77
C HIS A 305 45.83 -0.70 21.04
N ALA A 306 46.08 -1.70 21.89
CA ALA A 306 45.07 -2.68 22.30
C ALA A 306 43.90 -2.04 23.08
N ILE A 307 44.18 -1.05 23.95
CA ILE A 307 43.12 -0.26 24.62
C ILE A 307 42.29 0.49 23.58
N PHE A 308 42.93 1.16 22.64
CA PHE A 308 42.22 1.92 21.60
C PHE A 308 41.31 1.04 20.73
N GLU A 309 41.79 -0.13 20.27
CA GLU A 309 40.97 -1.08 19.50
C GLU A 309 39.82 -1.64 20.35
N ARG A 310 40.06 -1.93 21.65
CA ARG A 310 39.00 -2.34 22.58
C ARG A 310 37.91 -1.28 22.70
N GLU A 311 38.28 -0.01 22.87
CA GLU A 311 37.31 1.10 22.96
C GLU A 311 36.51 1.25 21.67
N ARG A 312 37.17 1.12 20.50
CA ARG A 312 36.49 1.13 19.19
C ARG A 312 35.45 0.01 19.07
N LEU A 313 35.79 -1.19 19.50
CA LEU A 313 34.87 -2.33 19.49
C LEU A 313 33.71 -2.16 20.47
N VAL A 314 33.96 -1.58 21.65
CA VAL A 314 32.90 -1.27 22.62
C VAL A 314 31.92 -0.24 22.05
N GLU A 315 32.42 0.79 21.36
CA GLU A 315 31.55 1.80 20.75
C GLU A 315 30.74 1.21 19.59
N SER A 316 31.36 0.41 18.72
CA SER A 316 30.64 -0.32 17.67
C SER A 316 29.55 -1.23 18.25
N LYS A 317 29.82 -1.94 19.36
CA LYS A 317 28.82 -2.74 20.06
C LYS A 317 27.64 -1.91 20.58
N ARG A 318 27.88 -0.68 21.07
CA ARG A 318 26.81 0.21 21.53
C ARG A 318 25.92 0.69 20.37
N VAL A 319 26.52 1.00 19.23
CA VAL A 319 25.78 1.38 18.02
C VAL A 319 24.88 0.22 17.57
N PHE A 320 25.44 -0.98 17.43
CA PHE A 320 24.66 -2.17 17.06
C PHE A 320 23.54 -2.48 18.07
N ALA A 321 23.76 -2.28 19.37
CA ALA A 321 22.72 -2.49 20.37
C ALA A 321 21.55 -1.50 20.22
N LYS A 322 21.82 -0.24 19.87
CA LYS A 322 20.79 0.76 19.58
C LYS A 322 20.02 0.43 18.31
N GLU A 323 20.73 0.07 17.25
CA GLU A 323 20.12 -0.34 15.97
C GLU A 323 19.25 -1.59 16.15
N TYR A 324 19.73 -2.59 16.90
CA TYR A 324 18.97 -3.78 17.22
C TYR A 324 17.66 -3.44 17.94
N LEU A 325 17.72 -2.59 18.98
CA LEU A 325 16.53 -2.15 19.69
C LEU A 325 15.54 -1.43 18.76
N TYR A 326 16.03 -0.52 17.91
CA TYR A 326 15.22 0.18 16.93
C TYR A 326 14.53 -0.77 15.94
N VAL A 327 15.26 -1.74 15.39
CA VAL A 327 14.68 -2.73 14.47
C VAL A 327 13.66 -3.60 15.19
N THR A 328 13.91 -4.01 16.44
CA THR A 328 12.95 -4.81 17.20
C THR A 328 11.66 -4.06 17.50
N THR A 329 11.71 -2.76 17.81
CA THR A 329 10.50 -1.96 18.01
C THR A 329 9.74 -1.76 16.71
N GLN A 330 10.42 -1.50 15.59
CA GLN A 330 9.77 -1.44 14.28
C GLN A 330 9.06 -2.75 13.93
N LEU A 331 9.71 -3.90 14.13
CA LEU A 331 9.10 -5.20 13.88
C LEU A 331 7.85 -5.43 14.75
N GLN A 332 7.86 -5.00 16.02
CA GLN A 332 6.68 -5.07 16.88
C GLN A 332 5.54 -4.21 16.34
N THR A 333 5.81 -2.96 15.92
CA THR A 333 4.77 -2.10 15.32
C THR A 333 4.21 -2.68 14.01
N LEU A 334 5.05 -3.31 13.19
CA LEU A 334 4.61 -3.99 11.98
C LEU A 334 3.77 -5.24 12.28
N GLN A 335 4.10 -5.98 13.33
CA GLN A 335 3.28 -7.12 13.78
C GLN A 335 1.91 -6.66 14.30
N GLU A 336 1.85 -5.57 15.05
CA GLU A 336 0.59 -5.01 15.56
C GLU A 336 -0.31 -4.50 14.43
N THR A 337 0.25 -3.76 13.47
CA THR A 337 -0.49 -3.28 12.29
C THR A 337 -1.00 -4.43 11.43
N LEU A 338 -0.20 -5.49 11.23
CA LEU A 338 -0.62 -6.68 10.51
C LEU A 338 -1.74 -7.43 11.25
N ALA A 339 -1.67 -7.51 12.59
CA ALA A 339 -2.74 -8.09 13.40
C ALA A 339 -4.05 -7.28 13.31
N GLN A 340 -3.97 -5.95 13.27
CA GLN A 340 -5.13 -5.08 13.07
C GLN A 340 -5.73 -5.25 11.68
N ALA A 341 -4.91 -5.28 10.63
CA ALA A 341 -5.35 -5.50 9.25
C ALA A 341 -6.07 -6.86 9.09
N ASN A 342 -5.56 -7.92 9.73
CA ASN A 342 -6.22 -9.22 9.72
C ASN A 342 -7.59 -9.20 10.40
N ARG A 343 -7.74 -8.52 11.55
CA ARG A 343 -9.04 -8.36 12.21
C ARG A 343 -10.02 -7.58 11.34
N GLN A 344 -9.56 -6.55 10.64
CA GLN A 344 -10.40 -5.79 9.71
C GLN A 344 -10.87 -6.68 8.55
N LEU A 345 -9.97 -7.49 7.99
CA LEU A 345 -10.30 -8.42 6.91
C LEU A 345 -11.35 -9.46 7.34
N GLU A 346 -11.25 -9.99 8.56
CA GLU A 346 -12.28 -10.87 9.14
C GLU A 346 -13.64 -10.17 9.25
N GLN A 347 -13.67 -8.91 9.70
CA GLN A 347 -14.90 -8.11 9.78
C GLN A 347 -15.50 -7.86 8.39
N ASP A 348 -14.67 -7.46 7.43
CA ASP A 348 -15.10 -7.21 6.05
C ASP A 348 -15.64 -8.48 5.39
N GLN A 349 -15.04 -9.64 5.69
CA GLN A 349 -15.52 -10.93 5.21
C GLN A 349 -16.91 -11.25 5.78
N VAL A 350 -17.15 -10.98 7.06
CA VAL A 350 -18.48 -11.15 7.67
C VAL A 350 -19.50 -10.22 6.98
N LEU A 351 -19.19 -8.93 6.86
CA LEU A 351 -20.06 -7.95 6.21
C LEU A 351 -20.38 -8.32 4.76
N LEU A 352 -19.39 -8.82 4.01
CA LEU A 352 -19.58 -9.29 2.64
C LEU A 352 -20.53 -10.50 2.58
N THR A 353 -20.38 -11.46 3.50
CA THR A 353 -21.29 -12.62 3.54
C THR A 353 -22.72 -12.22 3.89
N GLU A 354 -22.91 -11.26 4.79
CA GLU A 354 -24.22 -10.71 5.14
C GLU A 354 -24.84 -9.92 3.98
N SER A 355 -24.03 -9.12 3.29
CA SER A 355 -24.46 -8.39 2.08
C SER A 355 -24.93 -9.37 1.00
N LYS A 356 -24.16 -10.43 0.71
CA LYS A 356 -24.56 -11.49 -0.23
C LYS A 356 -25.85 -12.20 0.19
N LYS A 357 -26.08 -12.41 1.50
CA LYS A 357 -27.34 -12.98 2.01
C LYS A 357 -28.52 -12.02 1.77
N ARG A 358 -28.33 -10.72 2.03
CA ARG A 358 -29.33 -9.67 1.78
C ARG A 358 -29.65 -9.52 0.29
N GLU A 359 -28.64 -9.54 -0.56
CA GLU A 359 -28.83 -9.48 -2.01
C GLU A 359 -29.64 -10.68 -2.52
N LYS A 360 -29.33 -11.91 -2.05
CA LYS A 360 -30.10 -13.10 -2.39
C LYS A 360 -31.56 -13.02 -1.92
N SER A 361 -31.82 -12.47 -0.72
CA SER A 361 -33.20 -12.33 -0.24
C SER A 361 -33.98 -11.29 -1.04
N LEU A 362 -33.37 -10.14 -1.36
CA LEU A 362 -33.96 -9.12 -2.24
C LEU A 362 -34.19 -9.63 -3.66
N GLY A 363 -33.26 -10.41 -4.21
CA GLY A 363 -33.43 -11.05 -5.51
C GLY A 363 -34.63 -12.01 -5.53
N ARG A 364 -34.90 -12.72 -4.43
CA ARG A 364 -36.10 -13.57 -4.29
C ARG A 364 -37.37 -12.73 -4.22
N THR A 365 -37.39 -11.64 -3.46
CA THR A 365 -38.58 -10.77 -3.34
C THR A 365 -38.89 -10.03 -4.65
N LEU A 366 -37.88 -9.64 -5.42
CA LEU A 366 -38.08 -9.07 -6.76
C LEU A 366 -38.74 -10.08 -7.69
N ARG A 367 -38.25 -11.32 -7.75
CA ARG A 367 -38.86 -12.38 -8.59
C ARG A 367 -40.31 -12.66 -8.20
N THR A 368 -40.64 -12.69 -6.91
CA THR A 368 -42.04 -12.91 -6.49
C THR A 368 -42.93 -11.73 -6.82
N ARG A 369 -42.43 -10.49 -6.69
CA ARG A 369 -43.16 -9.29 -7.12
C ARG A 369 -43.36 -9.26 -8.64
N GLU A 370 -42.35 -9.65 -9.40
CA GLU A 370 -42.43 -9.73 -10.86
C GLU A 370 -43.45 -10.79 -11.31
N ALA A 371 -43.46 -11.96 -10.67
CA ALA A 371 -44.48 -12.99 -10.93
C ALA A 371 -45.90 -12.46 -10.67
N ARG A 372 -46.13 -11.79 -9.52
CA ARG A 372 -47.43 -11.16 -9.21
C ARG A 372 -47.81 -10.08 -10.20
N ALA A 373 -46.86 -9.27 -10.67
CA ALA A 373 -47.11 -8.24 -11.68
C ALA A 373 -47.54 -8.87 -13.02
N ARG A 374 -46.91 -9.98 -13.43
CA ARG A 374 -47.31 -10.73 -14.62
C ARG A 374 -48.72 -11.33 -14.47
N GLU A 375 -49.05 -11.89 -13.31
CA GLU A 375 -50.41 -12.38 -13.03
C GLU A 375 -51.45 -11.25 -13.12
N LEU A 376 -51.15 -10.08 -12.56
CA LEU A 376 -52.02 -8.90 -12.65
C LEU A 376 -52.19 -8.39 -14.09
N LEU A 377 -51.15 -8.45 -14.92
CA LEU A 377 -51.26 -8.10 -16.33
C LEU A 377 -52.20 -9.07 -17.08
N VAL A 378 -52.11 -10.37 -16.79
CA VAL A 378 -53.01 -11.37 -17.39
C VAL A 378 -54.46 -11.14 -16.95
N THR A 379 -54.70 -10.85 -15.66
CA THR A 379 -56.05 -10.55 -15.19
C THR A 379 -56.60 -9.27 -15.81
N LEU A 380 -55.78 -8.22 -15.95
CA LEU A 380 -56.14 -6.99 -16.63
C LEU A 380 -56.51 -7.23 -18.09
N GLN A 381 -55.69 -7.97 -18.83
CA GLN A 381 -55.99 -8.35 -20.23
C GLN A 381 -57.30 -9.14 -20.34
N SER A 382 -57.54 -10.08 -19.41
CA SER A 382 -58.80 -10.82 -19.33
C SER A 382 -59.99 -9.89 -19.08
N THR A 383 -59.88 -8.96 -18.13
CA THR A 383 -60.94 -7.99 -17.83
C THR A 383 -61.19 -7.05 -19.00
N GLN A 384 -60.14 -6.60 -19.70
CA GLN A 384 -60.27 -5.77 -20.90
C GLN A 384 -61.05 -6.51 -21.98
N SER A 385 -60.72 -7.78 -22.25
CA SER A 385 -61.43 -8.58 -23.25
C SER A 385 -62.91 -8.80 -22.91
N LYS A 386 -63.25 -8.91 -21.61
CA LYS A 386 -64.65 -8.99 -21.15
C LYS A 386 -65.37 -7.66 -21.36
N LEU A 387 -64.70 -6.54 -21.08
CA LEU A 387 -65.24 -5.21 -21.26
C LEU A 387 -65.50 -4.93 -22.75
N ASP A 388 -64.58 -5.29 -23.64
CA ASP A 388 -64.76 -5.18 -25.09
C ASP A 388 -65.96 -6.01 -25.58
N LYS A 389 -66.17 -7.22 -25.04
CA LYS A 389 -67.36 -8.04 -25.34
C LYS A 389 -68.65 -7.36 -24.88
N ILE A 390 -68.67 -6.81 -23.66
CA ILE A 390 -69.83 -6.08 -23.13
C ILE A 390 -70.12 -4.86 -24.00
N GLN A 391 -69.09 -4.12 -24.40
CA GLN A 391 -69.20 -2.97 -25.30
C GLN A 391 -69.83 -3.37 -26.64
N GLN A 392 -69.35 -4.45 -27.26
CA GLN A 392 -69.91 -4.98 -28.50
C GLN A 392 -71.37 -5.41 -28.36
N VAL A 393 -71.73 -6.08 -27.27
CA VAL A 393 -73.12 -6.47 -26.98
C VAL A 393 -73.99 -5.22 -26.82
N HIS A 394 -73.53 -4.23 -26.06
CA HIS A 394 -74.24 -2.98 -25.89
C HIS A 394 -74.47 -2.26 -27.23
N ASP A 395 -73.46 -2.17 -28.09
CA ASP A 395 -73.58 -1.54 -29.41
C ASP A 395 -74.56 -2.28 -30.32
N LYS A 396 -74.53 -3.62 -30.31
CA LYS A 396 -75.53 -4.45 -31.02
C LYS A 396 -76.95 -4.21 -30.48
N THR A 397 -77.13 -4.21 -29.17
CA THR A 397 -78.43 -3.96 -28.54
C THR A 397 -78.94 -2.55 -28.86
N LYS A 398 -78.06 -1.56 -28.87
CA LYS A 398 -78.39 -0.19 -29.24
C LYS A 398 -78.78 -0.06 -30.72
N ALA A 399 -78.07 -0.76 -31.62
CA ALA A 399 -78.44 -0.82 -33.04
C ALA A 399 -79.79 -1.52 -33.24
N HIS A 400 -80.04 -2.63 -32.55
CA HIS A 400 -81.32 -3.34 -32.60
C HIS A 400 -82.46 -2.50 -32.04
N SER A 401 -82.25 -1.79 -30.93
CA SER A 401 -83.23 -0.83 -30.39
C SER A 401 -83.55 0.28 -31.38
N LYS A 402 -82.57 0.84 -32.08
CA LYS A 402 -82.81 1.80 -33.17
C LYS A 402 -83.63 1.20 -34.31
N GLN A 403 -83.31 -0.04 -34.72
CA GLN A 403 -84.05 -0.75 -35.76
C GLN A 403 -85.52 -0.97 -35.37
N LEU A 404 -85.77 -1.41 -34.14
CA LEU A 404 -87.13 -1.56 -33.60
C LEU A 404 -87.86 -0.22 -33.53
N ALA A 405 -87.19 0.86 -33.13
CA ALA A 405 -87.77 2.21 -33.15
C ALA A 405 -88.15 2.65 -34.57
N THR A 406 -87.30 2.39 -35.58
CA THR A 406 -87.63 2.69 -36.99
C THR A 406 -88.77 1.83 -37.52
N GLN A 407 -88.81 0.54 -37.18
CA GLN A 407 -89.91 -0.35 -37.56
C GLN A 407 -91.22 0.09 -36.92
N SER A 408 -91.21 0.41 -35.62
CA SER A 408 -92.36 0.97 -34.91
C SER A 408 -92.86 2.26 -35.55
N SER A 409 -91.95 3.17 -35.94
CA SER A 409 -92.29 4.38 -36.68
C SER A 409 -92.92 4.08 -38.04
N HIS A 410 -92.43 3.08 -38.78
CA HIS A 410 -93.02 2.66 -40.05
C HIS A 410 -94.41 2.06 -39.88
N TYR A 411 -94.61 1.18 -38.89
CA TYR A 411 -95.94 0.65 -38.57
C TYR A 411 -96.92 1.75 -38.17
N HIS A 412 -96.48 2.72 -37.36
CA HIS A 412 -97.32 3.84 -36.98
C HIS A 412 -97.70 4.71 -38.20
N ALA A 413 -96.75 4.98 -39.10
CA ALA A 413 -97.03 5.71 -40.33
C ALA A 413 -97.98 4.96 -41.27
N ALA A 414 -97.81 3.64 -41.42
CA ALA A 414 -98.71 2.79 -42.20
C ALA A 414 -100.14 2.80 -41.63
N PHE A 415 -100.27 2.70 -40.31
CA PHE A 415 -101.56 2.80 -39.62
C PHE A 415 -102.23 4.17 -39.82
N GLN A 416 -101.48 5.27 -39.75
CA GLN A 416 -102.03 6.60 -40.01
C GLN A 416 -102.49 6.76 -41.47
N LYS A 417 -101.77 6.15 -42.43
CA LYS A 417 -102.14 6.14 -43.85
C LYS A 417 -103.42 5.34 -44.10
N GLU A 418 -103.53 4.15 -43.52
CA GLU A 418 -104.74 3.32 -43.58
C GLU A 418 -105.94 4.04 -42.95
N LYS A 419 -105.74 4.71 -41.81
CA LYS A 419 -106.77 5.54 -41.18
C LYS A 419 -107.25 6.67 -42.11
N ALA A 420 -106.32 7.37 -42.76
CA ALA A 420 -106.66 8.43 -43.70
C ALA A 420 -107.39 7.91 -44.95
N GLU A 421 -106.95 6.78 -45.51
CA GLU A 421 -107.63 6.12 -46.64
C GLU A 421 -109.04 5.66 -46.25
N HIS A 422 -109.24 5.16 -45.02
CA HIS A 422 -110.55 4.77 -44.53
C HIS A 422 -111.45 6.00 -44.29
N GLU A 423 -110.93 7.10 -43.76
CA GLU A 423 -111.66 8.37 -43.61
C GLU A 423 -112.07 8.94 -44.98
N GLN A 424 -111.17 8.86 -45.97
CA GLN A 424 -111.47 9.26 -47.35
C GLN A 424 -112.55 8.38 -47.98
N ALA A 425 -112.47 7.05 -47.81
CA ALA A 425 -113.49 6.14 -48.33
C ALA A 425 -114.87 6.42 -47.70
N LEU A 426 -114.93 6.80 -46.42
CA LEU A 426 -116.18 7.21 -45.78
C LEU A 426 -116.73 8.51 -46.38
N GLN A 427 -115.88 9.49 -46.70
CA GLN A 427 -116.30 10.71 -47.40
C GLN A 427 -116.82 10.40 -48.81
N GLU A 428 -116.13 9.54 -49.56
CA GLU A 428 -116.58 9.10 -50.90
C GLU A 428 -117.95 8.40 -50.83
N ILE A 429 -118.19 7.58 -49.79
CA ILE A 429 -119.51 6.95 -49.54
C ILE A 429 -120.57 8.01 -49.21
N GLU A 430 -120.24 9.02 -48.40
CA GLU A 430 -121.16 10.11 -48.07
C GLU A 430 -121.49 10.98 -49.29
N GLU A 431 -120.50 11.28 -50.13
CA GLU A 431 -120.69 11.97 -51.41
C GLU A 431 -121.57 11.15 -52.37
N PHE A 432 -121.33 9.84 -52.46
CA PHE A 432 -122.16 8.94 -53.25
C PHE A 432 -123.59 8.90 -52.72
N ARG A 433 -123.77 8.83 -51.39
CA ARG A 433 -125.09 8.88 -50.75
C ARG A 433 -125.80 10.21 -51.00
N ALA A 434 -125.09 11.33 -50.93
CA ALA A 434 -125.64 12.65 -51.21
C ALA A 434 -126.06 12.79 -52.68
N ALA A 435 -125.25 12.30 -53.62
CA ALA A 435 -125.59 12.25 -55.04
C ALA A 435 -126.84 11.39 -55.30
N LEU A 436 -126.95 10.25 -54.62
CA LEU A 436 -128.10 9.35 -54.73
C LEU A 436 -129.38 10.00 -54.16
N ILE A 437 -129.29 10.72 -53.04
CA ILE A 437 -130.40 11.52 -52.49
C ILE A 437 -130.82 12.63 -53.47
N ALA A 438 -129.87 13.37 -54.04
CA ALA A 438 -130.16 14.43 -55.00
C ALA A 438 -130.83 13.87 -56.28
N CYS A 439 -130.41 12.69 -56.74
CA CYS A 439 -131.02 12.00 -57.86
C CYS A 439 -132.48 11.61 -57.56
N CYS A 440 -132.75 11.00 -56.40
CA CYS A 440 -134.11 10.67 -55.97
C CYS A 440 -134.99 11.93 -55.79
N GLN A 441 -134.45 13.04 -55.30
CA GLN A 441 -135.19 14.30 -55.16
C GLN A 441 -135.51 14.95 -56.52
N SER A 442 -134.61 14.84 -57.50
CA SER A 442 -134.85 15.33 -58.87
C SER A 442 -135.98 14.57 -59.57
N VAL A 443 -136.12 13.27 -59.28
CA VAL A 443 -137.20 12.41 -59.78
C VAL A 443 -138.55 12.78 -59.16
N VAL A 444 -138.61 13.03 -57.85
CA VAL A 444 -139.84 13.50 -57.18
C VAL A 444 -140.25 14.91 -57.65
N SER A 445 -139.29 15.74 -58.06
CA SER A 445 -139.56 17.07 -58.62
C SER A 445 -140.12 17.02 -60.05
N LEU A 446 -139.97 15.90 -60.77
CA LEU A 446 -140.59 15.68 -62.09
C LEU A 446 -142.05 15.20 -62.00
N GLU A 447 -142.49 14.65 -60.86
CA GLU A 447 -143.87 14.18 -60.64
C GLU A 447 -144.89 15.32 -60.38
N THR A 448 -144.46 16.58 -60.23
CA THR A 448 -145.35 17.69 -59.82
C THR A 448 -146.07 18.42 -60.97
N ILE A 449 -145.90 18.03 -62.24
CA ILE A 449 -146.52 18.74 -63.38
C ILE A 449 -147.66 17.98 -64.08
N GLN A 450 -147.90 16.68 -63.83
CA GLN A 450 -149.08 15.97 -64.37
C GLN A 450 -149.29 14.54 -63.81
N PRO A 451 -150.51 14.13 -63.43
CA PRO A 451 -150.87 12.71 -63.27
C PRO A 451 -151.90 12.24 -64.33
N PRO A 452 -152.16 10.92 -64.51
CA PRO A 452 -151.57 9.76 -63.84
C PRO A 452 -151.10 8.62 -64.79
N SER A 453 -150.64 7.53 -64.18
CA SER A 453 -150.50 6.16 -64.71
C SER A 453 -149.19 5.81 -65.44
N THR A 454 -148.22 5.28 -64.69
CA THR A 454 -147.56 4.00 -65.01
C THR A 454 -146.72 3.53 -63.82
N SER A 455 -146.83 2.23 -63.52
CA SER A 455 -145.99 1.49 -62.57
C SER A 455 -144.52 1.55 -62.98
N TRP A 456 -143.64 1.93 -62.04
CA TRP A 456 -142.19 1.88 -62.22
C TRP A 456 -141.72 0.42 -62.26
N SER A 457 -141.11 -0.01 -63.38
CA SER A 457 -140.44 -1.32 -63.49
C SER A 457 -139.01 -1.25 -62.97
N LEU A 458 -138.45 -2.40 -62.56
CA LEU A 458 -137.08 -2.54 -62.05
C LEU A 458 -136.01 -2.04 -63.04
N GLU A 459 -136.33 -2.08 -64.34
CA GLU A 459 -135.48 -1.55 -65.42
C GLU A 459 -135.37 -0.01 -65.39
N HIS A 460 -136.41 0.71 -64.94
CA HIS A 460 -136.35 2.16 -64.78
C HIS A 460 -135.44 2.59 -63.61
N LEU A 461 -135.35 1.77 -62.56
CA LEU A 461 -134.42 1.99 -61.44
C LEU A 461 -132.95 1.74 -61.85
N GLN A 462 -132.68 0.76 -62.71
CA GLN A 462 -131.35 0.50 -63.26
C GLN A 462 -130.87 1.60 -64.22
N ALA A 463 -131.78 2.14 -65.05
CA ALA A 463 -131.44 3.22 -65.99
C ALA A 463 -131.14 4.55 -65.30
N VAL A 464 -131.75 4.84 -64.15
CA VAL A 464 -131.57 6.10 -63.41
C VAL A 464 -130.37 6.06 -62.47
N THR A 465 -130.02 4.90 -61.91
CA THR A 465 -128.93 4.77 -60.93
C THR A 465 -127.61 4.29 -61.53
N GLY A 466 -127.61 3.75 -62.75
CA GLY A 466 -126.40 3.23 -63.41
C GLY A 466 -125.75 2.03 -62.69
N ILE A 467 -126.44 1.43 -61.72
CA ILE A 467 -125.95 0.28 -60.96
C ILE A 467 -126.17 -0.98 -61.79
N THR A 468 -125.12 -1.45 -62.45
CA THR A 468 -125.16 -2.67 -63.28
C THR A 468 -124.91 -3.97 -62.50
N GLU A 469 -124.49 -3.92 -61.22
CA GLU A 469 -124.37 -5.04 -60.25
C GLU A 469 -124.22 -4.53 -58.77
N PRO A 470 -124.35 -5.37 -57.69
CA PRO A 470 -124.87 -5.04 -56.33
C PRO A 470 -123.83 -4.60 -55.26
N LEU A 471 -124.28 -4.24 -54.03
CA LEU A 471 -123.45 -4.11 -52.81
C LEU A 471 -123.83 -5.18 -51.77
N VAL A 472 -123.04 -6.25 -51.68
CA VAL A 472 -122.96 -7.07 -50.47
C VAL A 472 -121.77 -6.54 -49.66
N PHE A 473 -122.06 -5.80 -48.60
CA PHE A 473 -121.05 -5.50 -47.58
C PHE A 473 -120.84 -6.76 -46.73
N GLY A 474 -119.59 -7.24 -46.69
CA GLY A 474 -119.07 -8.19 -45.71
C GLY A 474 -118.14 -7.48 -44.75
#